data_AF-A0A965MYK5-F1
#
_entry.id   AF-A0A965MYK5-F1
#
_cell.length_a   1.000
_cell.length_b   1.000
_cell.length_c   1.000
_cell.angle_alpha   90.00
_cell.angle_beta   90.00
_cell.angle_gamma   90.00
#
_symmetry.space_group_name_H-M   'P 1'
#
loop_
_entity.id
_entity.type
_entity.pdbx_description
1 polymer ?
#
loop_
_entity_poly.entity_id
_entity_poly.type
_entity_poly.pdbx_seq_one_letter_code
_entity_poly.pdbx_strand_id
1 'polypeptide(L)'
;MAGGKETPRQKMIGMMYLVLTALLALNVSKQILDAFVAIEENIQRSALTQLERGNASKDELRTSMADALAQKTPEMQQKAEKIKRYLSLIDLIDKEAAKVIKEIDDTKLMLMQKAGEDVTTVADNDEKAIIWKMYDAKDPLRPARLNLMAIQAKDQFDVPMHELVGADVKVLDESKKGIVIWKLYNDFRKKVVELAGSYQEGEKKYSVKAKDINDFETNMELEKKVRAMITGSGNVVNKEDVEALVGIYQELTKKEIAKHHEIDGVHWLGRTFDHAPMVGALASLSSLQLEVLSARAKAINLLKSKVTTGQFSFNKVVGMAFPSSAVFNPGDEFTMTVFMGAFDSDKQPLVKPDQGTFVEAKDGKATIKLRAPQQGEMKLTGQVGVADKSGDVKWMPYETKIQVGQKAGSISLPDLNVLFTEWDNFMVPVASGIVGEPSLSASGASMSRATKNGQKGFNVKVGVPNKTVTFSLSGKDAAGKSVSFGTFTYKTKKFPDGKCTISTISKTSNTRLRVSLGQESLFGDISFNVLGGSVTVGNDIFSFSGDVLPANLLAKAKPGRDVVVLIDYQRSGGQKRTLKAGLTVKP
;
A
#
# COMPACT_ATOMS: atom_id res chain seq x y z
N MET A 1 38.80 71.89 39.78
CA MET A 1 38.86 72.87 38.67
C MET A 1 37.52 72.79 37.94
N ALA A 2 36.66 73.79 37.80
CA ALA A 2 36.70 75.21 38.11
C ALA A 2 35.27 75.63 38.55
N GLY A 3 35.10 76.08 39.79
CA GLY A 3 33.84 76.61 40.31
C GLY A 3 33.71 78.12 40.04
N GLY A 4 33.78 78.52 38.77
CA GLY A 4 33.47 79.90 38.39
C GLY A 4 31.96 80.12 38.51
N LYS A 5 31.52 81.18 39.20
CA LYS A 5 30.11 81.58 39.19
C LYS A 5 29.68 81.81 37.75
N GLU A 6 28.85 80.91 37.20
CA GLU A 6 28.31 81.05 35.84
C GLU A 6 27.70 82.44 35.66
N THR A 7 28.07 83.10 34.57
CA THR A 7 27.51 84.42 34.24
C THR A 7 25.99 84.30 34.04
N PRO A 8 25.19 85.35 34.34
CA PRO A 8 23.74 85.31 34.13
C PRO A 8 23.31 84.84 32.73
N ARG A 9 24.14 85.14 31.71
CA ARG A 9 23.96 84.68 30.33
C ARG A 9 24.14 83.17 30.17
N GLN A 10 25.16 82.58 30.80
CA GLN A 10 25.37 81.12 30.80
C GLN A 10 24.27 80.38 31.55
N LYS A 11 23.77 80.93 32.65
CA LYS A 11 22.60 80.38 33.35
C LYS A 11 21.33 80.42 32.50
N MET A 12 21.08 81.52 31.77
CA MET A 12 19.95 81.58 30.83
C MET A 12 20.10 80.58 29.69
N ILE A 13 21.30 80.41 29.13
CA ILE A 13 21.55 79.43 28.05
C ILE A 13 21.40 78.00 28.59
N GLY A 14 21.92 77.70 29.78
CA GLY A 14 21.77 76.40 30.43
C GLY A 14 20.32 76.06 30.76
N MET A 15 19.55 77.03 31.28
CA MET A 15 18.12 76.84 31.51
C MET A 15 17.35 76.67 30.19
N MET A 16 17.70 77.42 29.14
CA MET A 16 17.08 77.27 27.83
C MET A 16 17.38 75.89 27.23
N TYR A 17 18.62 75.39 27.35
CA TYR A 17 18.97 74.04 26.90
C TYR A 17 18.22 72.97 27.69
N LEU A 18 18.12 73.08 29.02
CA LEU A 18 17.32 72.15 29.83
C LEU A 18 15.85 72.17 29.43
N VAL A 19 15.26 73.34 29.19
CA VAL A 19 13.87 73.48 28.72
C VAL A 19 13.71 72.90 27.31
N LEU A 20 14.64 73.16 26.39
CA LEU A 20 14.57 72.65 25.02
C LEU A 20 14.76 71.13 24.95
N THR A 21 15.67 70.58 25.76
CA THR A 21 15.85 69.14 25.93
C THR A 21 14.63 68.49 26.58
N ALA A 22 13.99 69.14 27.57
CA ALA A 22 12.74 68.66 28.16
C ALA A 22 11.58 68.70 27.14
N LEU A 23 11.47 69.74 26.30
CA LEU A 23 10.47 69.83 25.24
C LEU A 23 10.70 68.80 24.12
N LEU A 24 11.96 68.52 23.76
CA LEU A 24 12.31 67.43 22.82
C LEU A 24 11.96 66.06 23.41
N ALA A 25 12.26 65.81 24.68
CA ALA A 25 11.89 64.58 25.38
C ALA A 25 10.36 64.40 25.46
N LEU A 26 9.60 65.48 25.60
CA LEU A 26 8.13 65.49 25.61
C LEU A 26 7.50 65.23 24.23
N ASN A 27 8.21 65.50 23.14
CA ASN A 27 7.75 65.20 21.77
C ASN A 27 8.11 63.79 21.31
N VAL A 28 9.25 63.24 21.75
CA VAL A 28 9.65 61.85 21.42
C VAL A 28 8.68 60.83 22.03
N SER A 29 8.06 61.13 23.18
CA SER A 29 7.07 60.25 23.82
C SER A 29 5.83 60.00 22.96
N LYS A 30 5.30 61.02 22.26
CA LYS A 30 4.07 60.88 21.44
C LYS A 30 4.23 59.94 20.26
N GLN A 31 5.36 60.01 19.55
CA GLN A 31 5.64 59.10 18.42
C GLN A 31 5.81 57.65 18.88
N ILE A 32 6.33 57.42 20.09
CA ILE A 32 6.44 56.08 20.68
C ILE A 32 5.05 55.53 21.00
N LEU A 33 4.11 56.37 21.45
CA LEU A 33 2.72 55.95 21.70
C LEU A 33 1.99 55.60 20.40
N ASP A 34 2.22 56.32 19.31
CA ASP A 34 1.66 55.98 17.99
C ASP A 34 2.16 54.60 17.50
N ALA A 35 3.40 54.23 17.84
CA ALA A 35 3.91 52.88 17.52
C ALA A 35 3.13 51.79 18.27
N PHE A 36 2.73 52.02 19.53
CA PHE A 36 1.85 51.10 20.25
C PHE A 36 0.47 50.97 19.61
N VAL A 37 -0.08 52.08 19.09
CA VAL A 37 -1.34 52.04 18.33
C VAL A 37 -1.21 51.18 17.08
N ALA A 38 -0.11 51.33 16.33
CA ALA A 38 0.14 50.52 15.14
C ALA A 38 0.34 49.03 15.46
N ILE A 39 1.05 48.72 16.56
CA ILE A 39 1.22 47.34 17.05
C ILE A 39 -0.14 46.75 17.43
N GLU A 40 -0.96 47.50 18.15
CA GLU A 40 -2.29 47.04 18.56
C GLU A 40 -3.18 46.73 17.35
N GLU A 41 -3.20 47.59 16.33
CA GLU A 41 -3.97 47.37 15.12
C GLU A 41 -3.58 46.04 14.44
N ASN A 42 -2.29 45.72 14.43
CA ASN A 42 -1.76 44.45 13.92
C ASN A 42 -2.14 43.25 14.81
N ILE A 43 -2.12 43.41 16.13
CA ILE A 43 -2.55 42.37 17.08
C ILE A 43 -4.03 42.07 16.89
N GLN A 44 -4.89 43.08 16.83
CA GLN A 44 -6.33 42.87 16.61
C GLN A 44 -6.60 42.20 15.25
N ARG A 45 -5.89 42.57 14.18
CA ARG A 45 -6.00 41.89 12.87
C ARG A 45 -5.60 40.42 12.98
N SER A 46 -4.48 40.16 13.63
CA SER A 46 -3.98 38.80 13.84
C SER A 46 -4.97 37.96 14.66
N ALA A 47 -5.59 38.56 15.68
CA ALA A 47 -6.60 37.90 16.51
C ALA A 47 -7.82 37.48 15.67
N LEU A 48 -8.31 38.37 14.81
CA LEU A 48 -9.39 38.04 13.86
C LEU A 48 -8.98 36.93 12.89
N THR A 49 -7.75 36.94 12.38
CA THR A 49 -7.24 35.84 11.54
C THR A 49 -7.21 34.50 12.28
N GLN A 50 -6.83 34.48 13.56
CA GLN A 50 -6.87 33.23 14.35
C GLN A 50 -8.31 32.76 14.61
N LEU A 51 -9.23 33.69 14.87
CA LEU A 51 -10.65 33.38 14.99
C LEU A 51 -11.19 32.73 13.71
N GLU A 52 -10.91 33.34 12.55
CA GLU A 52 -11.31 32.83 11.23
C GLU A 52 -10.72 31.44 10.95
N ARG A 53 -9.44 31.20 11.26
CA ARG A 53 -8.81 29.87 11.12
C ARG A 53 -9.51 28.80 11.96
N GLY A 54 -9.85 29.13 13.20
CA GLY A 54 -10.59 28.22 14.09
C GLY A 54 -12.00 27.93 13.55
N ASN A 55 -12.69 28.97 13.09
CA ASN A 55 -14.06 28.84 12.55
C ASN A 55 -14.08 28.04 11.25
N ALA A 56 -13.16 28.30 10.32
CA ALA A 56 -13.02 27.52 9.09
C ALA A 56 -12.79 26.02 9.39
N SER A 57 -11.93 25.72 10.37
CA SER A 57 -11.67 24.33 10.79
C SER A 57 -12.91 23.65 11.38
N LYS A 58 -13.70 24.39 12.15
CA LYS A 58 -14.98 23.93 12.71
C LYS A 58 -16.04 23.72 11.61
N ASP A 59 -16.10 24.62 10.64
CA ASP A 59 -17.07 24.54 9.54
C ASP A 59 -16.74 23.39 8.57
N GLU A 60 -15.46 23.12 8.30
CA GLU A 60 -15.06 21.93 7.55
C GLU A 60 -15.51 20.62 8.22
N LEU A 61 -15.47 20.54 9.56
CA LEU A 61 -16.01 19.41 10.30
C LEU A 61 -17.53 19.29 10.14
N ARG A 62 -18.25 20.41 10.20
CA ARG A 62 -19.72 20.44 9.98
C ARG A 62 -20.08 19.97 8.57
N THR A 63 -19.37 20.44 7.56
CA THR A 63 -19.54 20.00 6.17
C THR A 63 -19.25 18.51 6.05
N SER A 64 -18.14 18.03 6.60
CA SER A 64 -17.80 16.59 6.56
C SER A 64 -18.83 15.72 7.29
N MET A 65 -19.47 16.23 8.34
CA MET A 65 -20.57 15.56 9.02
C MET A 65 -21.81 15.49 8.14
N ALA A 66 -22.19 16.60 7.49
CA ALA A 66 -23.32 16.64 6.57
C ALA A 66 -23.14 15.66 5.41
N ASP A 67 -21.94 15.62 4.80
CA ASP A 67 -21.60 14.68 3.73
C ASP A 67 -21.69 13.22 4.20
N ALA A 68 -21.23 12.94 5.42
CA ALA A 68 -21.31 11.61 6.02
C ALA A 68 -22.75 11.17 6.26
N LEU A 69 -23.61 12.08 6.76
CA LEU A 69 -25.04 11.82 6.96
C LEU A 69 -25.80 11.59 5.64
N ALA A 70 -25.38 12.25 4.55
CA ALA A 70 -25.99 12.11 3.24
C ALA A 70 -25.79 10.72 2.62
N GLN A 71 -24.64 10.08 2.87
CA GLN A 71 -24.28 8.78 2.26
C GLN A 71 -24.99 7.58 2.90
N LYS A 72 -25.54 7.71 4.11
CA LYS A 72 -26.36 6.69 4.82
C LYS A 72 -25.75 5.29 4.96
N THR A 73 -24.44 5.11 4.77
CA THR A 73 -23.77 3.83 5.05
C THR A 73 -23.43 3.70 6.54
N PRO A 74 -23.35 2.47 7.09
CA PRO A 74 -22.98 2.27 8.50
C PRO A 74 -21.63 2.90 8.89
N GLU A 75 -20.63 2.84 7.99
CA GLU A 75 -19.31 3.43 8.19
C GLU A 75 -19.39 4.96 8.29
N MET A 76 -20.20 5.60 7.44
CA MET A 76 -20.36 7.06 7.45
C MET A 76 -21.22 7.55 8.61
N GLN A 77 -22.17 6.75 9.09
CA GLN A 77 -22.90 7.04 10.34
C GLN A 77 -21.95 7.04 11.55
N GLN A 78 -21.03 6.08 11.64
CA GLN A 78 -20.00 6.07 12.70
C GLN A 78 -19.07 7.28 12.60
N LYS A 79 -18.69 7.67 11.37
CA LYS A 79 -17.92 8.90 11.13
C LYS A 79 -18.68 10.15 11.59
N ALA A 80 -19.97 10.27 11.28
CA ALA A 80 -20.80 11.41 11.69
C ALA A 80 -20.91 11.51 13.22
N GLU A 81 -21.11 10.39 13.91
CA GLU A 81 -21.13 10.34 15.39
C GLU A 81 -19.76 10.71 15.99
N LYS A 82 -18.66 10.26 15.38
CA LYS A 82 -17.30 10.68 15.76
C LYS A 82 -17.13 12.19 15.62
N ILE A 83 -17.55 12.77 14.49
CA ILE A 83 -17.46 14.22 14.26
C ILE A 83 -18.30 14.99 15.29
N LYS A 84 -19.52 14.53 15.57
CA LYS A 84 -20.43 15.14 16.55
C LYS A 84 -19.79 15.23 17.95
N ARG A 85 -19.08 14.18 18.39
CA ARG A 85 -18.35 14.18 19.67
C ARG A 85 -17.27 15.26 19.69
N TYR A 86 -16.46 15.37 18.63
CA TYR A 86 -15.41 16.39 18.55
C TYR A 86 -15.97 17.81 18.44
N LEU A 87 -17.06 18.02 17.69
CA LEU A 87 -17.76 19.30 17.65
C LEU A 87 -18.23 19.73 19.04
N SER A 88 -18.74 18.80 19.86
CA SER A 88 -19.12 19.11 21.24
C SER A 88 -17.92 19.53 22.11
N LEU A 89 -16.74 18.94 21.91
CA LEU A 89 -15.51 19.36 22.60
C LEU A 89 -15.07 20.76 22.14
N ILE A 90 -15.17 21.03 20.83
CA ILE A 90 -14.88 22.34 20.25
C ILE A 90 -15.82 23.40 20.82
N ASP A 91 -17.12 23.12 20.98
CA ASP A 91 -18.07 24.05 21.58
C ASP A 91 -17.72 24.39 23.05
N LEU A 92 -17.17 23.43 23.80
CA LEU A 92 -16.67 23.69 25.15
C LEU A 92 -15.41 24.57 25.13
N ILE A 93 -14.48 24.32 24.21
CA ILE A 93 -13.28 25.16 24.03
C ILE A 93 -13.70 26.59 23.68
N ASP A 94 -14.66 26.76 22.76
CA ASP A 94 -15.23 28.04 22.36
C ASP A 94 -15.83 28.78 23.56
N LYS A 95 -16.59 28.08 24.40
CA LYS A 95 -17.20 28.65 25.60
C LYS A 95 -16.16 29.12 26.61
N GLU A 96 -15.08 28.36 26.82
CA GLU A 96 -14.01 28.77 27.74
C GLU A 96 -13.19 29.93 27.18
N ALA A 97 -12.89 29.94 25.88
CA ALA A 97 -12.19 31.05 25.23
C ALA A 97 -13.02 32.36 25.29
N ALA A 98 -14.33 32.28 25.02
CA ALA A 98 -15.25 33.41 25.06
C ALA A 98 -15.29 34.11 26.43
N LYS A 99 -15.20 33.34 27.53
CA LYS A 99 -15.14 33.92 28.89
C LYS A 99 -13.92 34.83 29.07
N VAL A 100 -12.75 34.37 28.61
CA VAL A 100 -11.50 35.14 28.72
C VAL A 100 -11.56 36.38 27.83
N ILE A 101 -12.01 36.23 26.58
CA ILE A 101 -12.13 37.33 25.62
C ILE A 101 -13.05 38.42 26.17
N LYS A 102 -14.22 38.03 26.69
CA LYS A 102 -15.19 38.94 27.27
C LYS A 102 -14.63 39.70 28.47
N GLU A 103 -13.99 39.01 29.43
CA GLU A 103 -13.42 39.69 30.61
C GLU A 103 -12.34 40.70 30.21
N ILE A 104 -11.54 40.36 29.19
CA ILE A 104 -10.52 41.27 28.66
C ILE A 104 -11.17 42.48 27.98
N ASP A 105 -12.20 42.30 27.15
CA ASP A 105 -12.91 43.42 26.51
C ASP A 105 -13.60 44.32 27.54
N ASP A 106 -14.30 43.75 28.52
CA ASP A 106 -14.92 44.51 29.61
C ASP A 106 -13.86 45.31 30.38
N THR A 107 -12.68 44.73 30.60
CA THR A 107 -11.57 45.41 31.28
C THR A 107 -11.00 46.53 30.43
N LYS A 108 -10.80 46.33 29.12
CA LYS A 108 -10.35 47.39 28.19
C LYS A 108 -11.32 48.58 28.20
N LEU A 109 -12.63 48.31 28.13
CA LEU A 109 -13.67 49.35 28.20
C LEU A 109 -13.64 50.09 29.53
N MET A 110 -13.50 49.37 30.65
CA MET A 110 -13.42 49.95 31.98
C MET A 110 -12.21 50.89 32.13
N LEU A 111 -11.03 50.49 31.61
CA LEU A 111 -9.83 51.32 31.65
C LEU A 111 -10.02 52.63 30.87
N MET A 112 -10.58 52.56 29.66
CA MET A 112 -10.88 53.74 28.85
C MET A 112 -11.90 54.65 29.54
N GLN A 113 -12.95 54.08 30.11
CA GLN A 113 -13.95 54.84 30.87
C GLN A 113 -13.35 55.56 32.09
N LYS A 114 -12.46 54.89 32.85
CA LYS A 114 -11.77 55.50 33.99
C LYS A 114 -10.76 56.58 33.59
N ALA A 115 -10.25 56.52 32.36
CA ALA A 115 -9.43 57.58 31.79
C ALA A 115 -10.23 58.75 31.21
N GLY A 116 -11.57 58.70 31.25
CA GLY A 116 -12.45 59.75 30.77
C GLY A 116 -12.71 59.72 29.26
N GLU A 117 -12.43 58.60 28.59
CA GLU A 117 -12.66 58.42 27.15
C GLU A 117 -14.14 58.12 26.83
N ASP A 118 -14.59 58.48 25.62
CA ASP A 118 -15.91 58.09 25.13
C ASP A 118 -15.92 56.63 24.66
N VAL A 119 -16.53 55.77 25.48
CA VAL A 119 -16.75 54.35 25.19
C VAL A 119 -18.19 54.04 24.76
N THR A 120 -19.01 55.06 24.53
CA THR A 120 -20.43 54.90 24.18
C THR A 120 -20.68 55.00 22.68
N THR A 121 -19.89 55.82 21.99
CA THR A 121 -19.99 56.01 20.54
C THR A 121 -19.33 54.83 19.81
N VAL A 122 -20.14 54.12 19.00
CA VAL A 122 -19.67 53.00 18.18
C VAL A 122 -19.87 53.33 16.71
N ALA A 123 -18.77 53.45 15.96
CA ALA A 123 -18.81 53.76 14.53
C ALA A 123 -17.68 53.04 13.80
N ASP A 124 -18.01 52.12 12.91
CA ASP A 124 -17.04 51.28 12.19
C ASP A 124 -16.23 52.13 11.20
N ASN A 125 -14.90 52.02 11.25
CA ASN A 125 -13.94 52.77 10.44
C ASN A 125 -14.02 54.31 10.56
N ASP A 126 -14.60 54.84 11.64
CA ASP A 126 -14.56 56.27 11.93
C ASP A 126 -13.26 56.63 12.67
N GLU A 127 -12.52 57.61 12.17
CA GLU A 127 -11.22 58.01 12.73
C GLU A 127 -11.34 58.64 14.13
N LYS A 128 -12.51 59.15 14.50
CA LYS A 128 -12.80 59.81 15.78
C LYS A 128 -13.44 58.87 16.80
N ALA A 129 -14.06 57.78 16.36
CA ALA A 129 -14.61 56.78 17.27
C ALA A 129 -13.51 55.85 17.77
N ILE A 130 -13.46 55.64 19.09
CA ILE A 130 -12.54 54.68 19.72
C ILE A 130 -13.00 53.26 19.47
N ILE A 131 -14.31 53.02 19.37
CA ILE A 131 -14.87 51.68 19.25
C ILE A 131 -15.48 51.52 17.86
N TRP A 132 -14.84 50.70 17.04
CA TRP A 132 -15.35 50.36 15.71
C TRP A 132 -16.36 49.23 15.78
N LYS A 133 -16.13 48.24 16.63
CA LYS A 133 -17.07 47.13 16.89
C LYS A 133 -17.08 46.77 18.36
N MET A 134 -18.27 46.75 18.95
CA MET A 134 -18.47 46.26 20.31
C MET A 134 -18.53 44.74 20.34
N TYR A 135 -18.34 44.19 21.54
CA TYR A 135 -18.67 42.80 21.86
C TYR A 135 -20.12 42.50 21.48
N ASP A 136 -20.35 41.36 20.83
CA ASP A 136 -21.68 40.83 20.50
C ASP A 136 -21.87 39.47 21.17
N ALA A 137 -22.94 39.32 21.96
CA ALA A 137 -23.28 38.05 22.59
C ALA A 137 -23.60 36.93 21.59
N LYS A 138 -23.96 37.27 20.35
CA LYS A 138 -24.16 36.31 19.25
C LYS A 138 -22.86 35.83 18.63
N ASP A 139 -21.77 36.58 18.79
CA ASP A 139 -20.43 36.24 18.34
C ASP A 139 -19.40 36.42 19.47
N PRO A 140 -19.51 35.62 20.55
CA PRO A 140 -18.83 35.88 21.82
C PRO A 140 -17.31 35.63 21.76
N LEU A 141 -16.80 35.14 20.63
CA LEU A 141 -15.38 34.90 20.39
C LEU A 141 -14.71 36.04 19.62
N ARG A 142 -15.49 36.95 19.02
CA ARG A 142 -14.95 38.10 18.31
C ARG A 142 -14.65 39.23 19.30
N PRO A 143 -13.37 39.58 19.51
CA PRO A 143 -13.02 40.68 20.40
C PRO A 143 -13.55 42.01 19.86
N ALA A 144 -13.78 42.96 20.76
CA ALA A 144 -14.10 44.34 20.39
C ALA A 144 -12.97 44.94 19.53
N ARG A 145 -13.37 45.66 18.47
CA ARG A 145 -12.45 46.36 17.56
C ARG A 145 -12.25 47.78 18.04
N LEU A 146 -11.02 48.13 18.40
CA LEU A 146 -10.67 49.43 18.97
C LEU A 146 -9.72 50.19 18.05
N ASN A 147 -10.00 51.47 17.86
CA ASN A 147 -9.13 52.44 17.22
C ASN A 147 -8.39 53.26 18.28
N LEU A 148 -7.18 52.83 18.64
CA LEU A 148 -6.41 53.52 19.67
C LEU A 148 -5.89 54.89 19.22
N MET A 149 -5.96 55.26 17.93
CA MET A 149 -5.59 56.61 17.49
C MET A 149 -6.55 57.67 18.05
N ALA A 150 -7.82 57.31 18.24
CA ALA A 150 -8.86 58.20 18.75
C ALA A 150 -8.76 58.48 20.26
N ILE A 151 -8.02 57.66 21.01
CA ILE A 151 -7.80 57.84 22.45
C ILE A 151 -7.04 59.15 22.70
N GLN A 152 -7.50 59.97 23.63
CA GLN A 152 -6.84 61.22 24.00
C GLN A 152 -5.80 61.02 25.11
N ALA A 153 -6.12 60.22 26.11
CA ALA A 153 -5.29 59.90 27.27
C ALA A 153 -4.28 58.76 26.99
N LYS A 154 -3.59 58.82 25.84
CA LYS A 154 -2.67 57.75 25.40
C LYS A 154 -1.51 57.51 26.38
N ASP A 155 -1.05 58.59 27.00
CA ASP A 155 0.05 58.63 27.96
C ASP A 155 -0.41 58.49 29.41
N GLN A 156 -1.65 58.07 29.67
CA GLN A 156 -2.11 57.84 31.03
C GLN A 156 -1.52 56.53 31.59
N PHE A 157 -0.72 56.63 32.64
CA PHE A 157 0.00 55.50 33.25
C PHE A 157 -0.66 54.97 34.53
N ASP A 158 -1.36 55.86 35.26
CA ASP A 158 -1.87 55.53 36.59
C ASP A 158 -3.07 54.58 36.54
N VAL A 159 -3.97 54.78 35.56
CA VAL A 159 -5.21 53.99 35.45
C VAL A 159 -4.91 52.51 35.20
N PRO A 160 -4.08 52.11 34.21
CA PRO A 160 -3.71 50.71 34.04
C PRO A 160 -3.06 50.10 35.28
N MET A 161 -2.11 50.80 35.90
CA MET A 161 -1.40 50.32 37.09
C MET A 161 -2.37 50.08 38.25
N HIS A 162 -3.17 51.08 38.61
CA HIS A 162 -4.08 51.02 39.76
C HIS A 162 -5.20 49.98 39.59
N GLU A 163 -5.69 49.79 38.37
CA GLU A 163 -6.87 48.95 38.09
C GLU A 163 -6.53 47.49 37.77
N LEU A 164 -5.33 47.23 37.25
CA LEU A 164 -4.88 45.87 36.92
C LEU A 164 -3.96 45.28 37.99
N VAL A 165 -3.14 46.10 38.65
CA VAL A 165 -2.10 45.65 39.59
C VAL A 165 -2.46 46.05 41.02
N GLY A 166 -2.73 47.33 41.25
CA GLY A 166 -2.93 47.92 42.59
C GLY A 166 -1.87 48.97 42.90
N ALA A 167 -1.64 49.23 44.19
CA ALA A 167 -0.71 50.27 44.65
C ALA A 167 0.76 49.82 44.68
N ASP A 168 1.03 48.51 44.68
CA ASP A 168 2.37 47.94 44.76
C ASP A 168 2.55 46.85 43.70
N VAL A 169 3.65 46.91 42.95
CA VAL A 169 4.00 45.95 41.89
C VAL A 169 4.39 44.57 42.45
N LYS A 170 4.80 44.48 43.71
CA LYS A 170 5.08 43.21 44.42
C LYS A 170 3.84 42.61 45.05
N VAL A 171 2.92 43.44 45.53
CA VAL A 171 1.73 43.00 46.26
C VAL A 171 0.51 43.29 45.41
N LEU A 172 0.09 42.27 44.65
CA LEU A 172 -1.10 42.36 43.81
C LEU A 172 -2.34 42.46 44.70
N ASP A 173 -3.20 43.41 44.38
CA ASP A 173 -4.50 43.52 45.03
C ASP A 173 -5.48 42.50 44.38
N GLU A 174 -5.91 41.51 45.15
CA GLU A 174 -6.77 40.43 44.66
C GLU A 174 -8.15 40.90 44.18
N SER A 175 -8.58 42.11 44.55
CA SER A 175 -9.83 42.71 44.08
C SER A 175 -9.75 43.27 42.65
N LYS A 176 -8.53 43.40 42.10
CA LYS A 176 -8.28 44.06 40.81
C LYS A 176 -8.50 43.14 39.63
N LYS A 177 -8.84 43.75 38.48
CA LYS A 177 -9.20 43.02 37.26
C LYS A 177 -8.04 42.22 36.67
N GLY A 178 -6.79 42.64 36.87
CA GLY A 178 -5.63 41.90 36.38
C GLY A 178 -5.54 40.49 36.97
N ILE A 179 -5.80 40.31 38.27
CA ILE A 179 -5.83 38.99 38.91
C ILE A 179 -6.97 38.12 38.37
N VAL A 180 -8.13 38.70 38.12
CA VAL A 180 -9.28 37.99 37.53
C VAL A 180 -8.90 37.46 36.13
N ILE A 181 -8.31 38.32 35.30
CA ILE A 181 -7.81 37.93 33.96
C ILE A 181 -6.75 36.83 34.08
N TRP A 182 -5.78 36.99 34.98
CA TRP A 182 -4.71 36.00 35.19
C TRP A 182 -5.24 34.62 35.54
N LYS A 183 -6.20 34.55 36.48
CA LYS A 183 -6.86 33.30 36.87
C LYS A 183 -7.61 32.68 35.69
N LEU A 184 -8.44 33.46 34.99
CA LEU A 184 -9.21 32.98 33.84
C LEU A 184 -8.31 32.50 32.69
N TYR A 185 -7.21 33.20 32.42
CA TYR A 185 -6.27 32.86 31.36
C TYR A 185 -5.52 31.55 31.68
N ASN A 186 -5.03 31.38 32.90
CA ASN A 186 -4.40 30.12 33.34
C ASN A 186 -5.39 28.95 33.39
N ASP A 187 -6.65 29.20 33.77
CA ASP A 187 -7.71 28.21 33.73
C ASP A 187 -8.05 27.79 32.28
N PHE A 188 -8.10 28.74 31.35
CA PHE A 188 -8.28 28.44 29.93
C PHE A 188 -7.12 27.58 29.40
N ARG A 189 -5.86 27.91 29.72
CA ARG A 189 -4.69 27.12 29.36
C ARG A 189 -4.82 25.65 29.78
N LYS A 190 -5.25 25.40 31.02
CA LYS A 190 -5.50 24.02 31.49
C LYS A 190 -6.64 23.38 30.69
N LYS A 191 -7.81 24.02 30.66
CA LYS A 191 -9.01 23.46 30.04
C LYS A 191 -8.86 23.18 28.56
N VAL A 192 -8.20 24.04 27.78
CA VAL A 192 -8.04 23.83 26.33
C VAL A 192 -7.20 22.58 26.05
N VAL A 193 -6.15 22.33 26.83
CA VAL A 193 -5.30 21.14 26.71
C VAL A 193 -6.04 19.89 27.20
N GLU A 194 -6.79 19.99 28.30
CA GLU A 194 -7.61 18.88 28.80
C GLU A 194 -8.72 18.49 27.81
N LEU A 195 -9.44 19.46 27.25
CA LEU A 195 -10.50 19.24 26.26
C LEU A 195 -9.95 18.71 24.92
N ALA A 196 -8.78 19.19 24.50
CA ALA A 196 -8.15 18.73 23.26
C ALA A 196 -7.48 17.35 23.41
N GLY A 197 -6.99 17.01 24.61
CA GLY A 197 -6.27 15.76 24.90
C GLY A 197 -7.12 14.66 25.52
N SER A 198 -8.35 14.94 25.95
CA SER A 198 -9.24 13.96 26.59
C SER A 198 -10.42 13.59 25.69
N TYR A 199 -10.35 12.42 25.09
CA TYR A 199 -11.39 11.91 24.19
C TYR A 199 -11.37 10.38 24.14
N GLN A 200 -12.38 9.79 23.51
CA GLN A 200 -12.45 8.35 23.29
C GLN A 200 -12.43 8.05 21.79
N GLU A 201 -11.57 7.10 21.41
CA GLU A 201 -11.43 6.61 20.05
C GLU A 201 -11.50 5.08 20.05
N GLY A 202 -12.62 4.54 19.55
CA GLY A 202 -12.92 3.11 19.70
C GLY A 202 -12.99 2.70 21.17
N GLU A 203 -12.22 1.67 21.54
CA GLU A 203 -12.07 1.19 22.92
C GLU A 203 -11.04 1.99 23.73
N LYS A 204 -10.19 2.79 23.06
CA LYS A 204 -9.15 3.57 23.73
C LYS A 204 -9.73 4.85 24.31
N LYS A 205 -9.50 5.06 25.60
CA LYS A 205 -9.87 6.28 26.31
C LYS A 205 -8.62 7.07 26.64
N TYR A 206 -8.50 8.25 26.06
CA TYR A 206 -7.46 9.21 26.38
C TYR A 206 -7.96 10.20 27.41
N SER A 207 -7.10 10.58 28.35
CA SER A 207 -7.39 11.55 29.39
C SER A 207 -6.13 12.30 29.75
N VAL A 208 -6.21 13.62 29.66
CA VAL A 208 -5.17 14.56 30.06
C VAL A 208 -5.74 15.43 31.17
N LYS A 209 -4.99 15.54 32.26
CA LYS A 209 -5.19 16.50 33.34
C LYS A 209 -4.00 17.43 33.39
N ALA A 210 -4.27 18.73 33.30
CA ALA A 210 -3.27 19.77 33.33
C ALA A 210 -3.13 20.34 34.74
N LYS A 211 -1.91 20.70 35.10
CA LYS A 211 -1.58 21.44 36.33
C LYS A 211 -0.99 22.79 35.93
N ASP A 212 -0.96 23.74 36.86
CA ASP A 212 -0.31 25.03 36.63
C ASP A 212 1.22 24.87 36.65
N ILE A 213 1.86 25.37 35.60
CA ILE A 213 3.32 25.45 35.44
C ILE A 213 3.63 26.89 35.04
N ASN A 214 3.99 27.69 36.04
CA ASN A 214 4.29 29.10 35.86
C ASN A 214 5.73 29.47 36.24
N ASP A 215 6.43 28.53 36.87
CA ASP A 215 7.82 28.67 37.31
C ASP A 215 8.77 27.93 36.36
N PHE A 216 9.62 28.69 35.68
CA PHE A 216 10.61 28.20 34.72
C PHE A 216 11.63 29.31 34.39
N GLU A 217 12.85 28.92 34.06
CA GLU A 217 13.91 29.86 33.64
C GLU A 217 14.00 30.03 32.13
N THR A 218 13.79 28.95 31.38
CA THR A 218 13.91 28.97 29.91
C THR A 218 12.75 28.27 29.23
N ASN A 219 12.50 28.62 27.96
CA ASN A 219 11.47 27.94 27.16
C ASN A 219 11.74 26.44 27.00
N MET A 220 13.01 26.03 26.97
CA MET A 220 13.41 24.61 26.92
C MET A 220 13.07 23.88 28.23
N GLU A 221 13.24 24.54 29.38
CA GLU A 221 12.83 23.98 30.67
C GLU A 221 11.31 23.88 30.77
N LEU A 222 10.59 24.91 30.34
CA LEU A 222 9.14 24.91 30.26
C LEU A 222 8.64 23.75 29.40
N GLU A 223 9.23 23.54 28.22
CA GLU A 223 8.88 22.41 27.33
C GLU A 223 9.03 21.08 28.06
N LYS A 224 10.16 20.86 28.74
CA LYS A 224 10.42 19.63 29.49
C LYS A 224 9.39 19.42 30.60
N LYS A 225 9.09 20.47 31.39
CA LYS A 225 8.10 20.42 32.48
C LYS A 225 6.70 20.11 31.95
N VAL A 226 6.28 20.78 30.88
CA VAL A 226 4.96 20.59 30.25
C VAL A 226 4.85 19.21 29.63
N ARG A 227 5.87 18.75 28.91
CA ARG A 227 5.91 17.41 28.33
C ARG A 227 5.83 16.34 29.42
N ALA A 228 6.61 16.46 30.48
CA ALA A 228 6.58 15.53 31.60
C ALA A 228 5.21 15.51 32.31
N MET A 229 4.53 16.65 32.40
CA MET A 229 3.15 16.71 32.90
C MET A 229 2.19 15.97 31.97
N ILE A 230 2.22 16.23 30.66
CA ILE A 230 1.31 15.62 29.68
C ILE A 230 1.54 14.10 29.58
N THR A 231 2.78 13.63 29.61
CA THR A 231 3.12 12.20 29.49
C THR A 231 3.29 11.50 30.84
N GLY A 232 2.98 12.18 31.95
CA GLY A 232 3.12 11.62 33.29
C GLY A 232 2.14 10.48 33.57
N SER A 233 2.44 9.65 34.57
CA SER A 233 1.67 8.44 34.91
C SER A 233 0.19 8.68 35.25
N GLY A 234 -0.19 9.91 35.59
CA GLY A 234 -1.60 10.29 35.83
C GLY A 234 -2.42 10.57 34.57
N ASN A 235 -1.79 10.56 33.39
CA ASN A 235 -2.40 10.87 32.10
C ASN A 235 -2.29 9.68 31.14
N VAL A 236 -3.33 9.49 30.34
CA VAL A 236 -3.36 8.52 29.24
C VAL A 236 -3.49 9.32 27.96
N VAL A 237 -2.35 9.77 27.40
CA VAL A 237 -2.33 10.66 26.23
C VAL A 237 -2.05 9.88 24.95
N ASN A 238 -2.68 10.29 23.84
CA ASN A 238 -2.30 9.80 22.52
C ASN A 238 -0.91 10.36 22.16
N LYS A 239 0.04 9.49 21.82
CA LYS A 239 1.43 9.89 21.53
C LYS A 239 1.53 10.89 20.37
N GLU A 240 0.62 10.81 19.40
CA GLU A 240 0.58 11.75 18.26
C GLU A 240 0.17 13.18 18.67
N ASP A 241 -0.49 13.34 19.83
CA ASP A 241 -1.02 14.64 20.28
C ASP A 241 -0.04 15.41 21.14
N VAL A 242 0.98 14.73 21.67
CA VAL A 242 1.87 15.29 22.70
C VAL A 242 2.50 16.60 22.24
N GLU A 243 3.06 16.67 21.03
CA GLU A 243 3.68 17.91 20.52
C GLU A 243 2.67 19.06 20.41
N ALA A 244 1.47 18.77 19.91
CA ALA A 244 0.42 19.78 19.75
C ALA A 244 -0.06 20.30 21.12
N LEU A 245 -0.29 19.39 22.08
CA LEU A 245 -0.73 19.74 23.44
C LEU A 245 0.35 20.52 24.20
N VAL A 246 1.61 20.12 24.08
CA VAL A 246 2.76 20.85 24.66
C VAL A 246 2.80 22.26 24.08
N GLY A 247 2.75 22.40 22.76
CA GLY A 247 2.80 23.70 22.09
C GLY A 247 1.66 24.63 22.47
N ILE A 248 0.42 24.12 22.55
CA ILE A 248 -0.75 24.90 22.99
C ILE A 248 -0.58 25.39 24.43
N TYR A 249 -0.11 24.52 25.35
CA TYR A 249 0.10 24.92 26.74
C TYR A 249 1.20 25.99 26.86
N GLN A 250 2.31 25.81 26.16
CA GLN A 250 3.45 26.72 26.22
C GLN A 250 3.12 28.12 25.70
N GLU A 251 2.37 28.22 24.61
CA GLU A 251 1.94 29.49 24.04
C GLU A 251 1.14 30.33 25.03
N LEU A 252 0.31 29.67 25.84
CA LEU A 252 -0.50 30.29 26.88
C LEU A 252 0.25 30.43 28.22
N THR A 253 1.56 30.22 28.27
CA THR A 253 2.30 30.27 29.53
C THR A 253 3.11 31.54 29.65
N LYS A 254 2.87 32.27 30.75
CA LYS A 254 3.68 33.42 31.16
C LYS A 254 4.46 33.05 32.42
N LYS A 255 5.72 33.49 32.51
CA LYS A 255 6.51 33.37 33.73
C LYS A 255 5.83 34.22 34.80
N GLU A 256 5.36 33.61 35.88
CA GLU A 256 4.54 34.31 36.88
C GLU A 256 5.39 35.29 37.68
N ILE A 257 6.46 34.81 38.32
CA ILE A 257 7.37 35.64 39.10
C ILE A 257 8.71 35.76 38.38
N ALA A 258 9.21 36.99 38.21
CA ALA A 258 10.54 37.23 37.69
C ALA A 258 11.14 38.52 38.28
N LYS A 259 12.44 38.70 38.05
CA LYS A 259 13.12 39.97 38.31
C LYS A 259 12.62 41.03 37.32
N HIS A 260 12.35 42.23 37.82
CA HIS A 260 11.99 43.40 37.02
C HIS A 260 12.80 44.59 37.51
N HIS A 261 13.65 45.15 36.64
CA HIS A 261 14.68 46.11 37.04
C HIS A 261 15.54 45.57 38.19
N GLU A 262 15.66 46.32 39.28
CA GLU A 262 16.42 45.96 40.49
C GLU A 262 15.54 45.21 41.51
N ILE A 263 14.30 44.87 41.14
CA ILE A 263 13.31 44.31 42.04
C ILE A 263 13.09 42.83 41.72
N ASP A 264 13.46 41.97 42.65
CA ASP A 264 13.15 40.55 42.59
C ASP A 264 11.72 40.27 43.09
N GLY A 265 11.11 39.19 42.59
CA GLY A 265 9.82 38.71 43.06
C GLY A 265 8.60 39.42 42.44
N VAL A 266 8.73 40.04 41.27
CA VAL A 266 7.63 40.81 40.65
C VAL A 266 6.78 39.91 39.76
N HIS A 267 5.47 39.96 39.98
CA HIS A 267 4.50 39.20 39.20
C HIS A 267 4.38 39.73 37.76
N TRP A 268 4.02 38.88 36.80
CA TRP A 268 3.82 39.24 35.39
C TRP A 268 2.94 40.49 35.21
N LEU A 269 1.81 40.56 35.92
CA LEU A 269 0.93 41.73 35.93
C LEU A 269 1.67 43.03 36.30
N GLY A 270 2.46 43.02 37.37
CA GLY A 270 3.29 44.16 37.75
C GLY A 270 4.29 44.50 36.64
N ARG A 271 5.01 43.51 36.12
CA ARG A 271 6.02 43.73 35.06
C ARG A 271 5.45 44.23 33.73
N THR A 272 4.18 43.93 33.45
CA THR A 272 3.52 44.28 32.19
C THR A 272 2.75 45.59 32.30
N PHE A 273 2.19 45.91 33.46
CA PHE A 273 1.30 47.06 33.63
C PHE A 273 1.85 48.16 34.55
N ASP A 274 3.01 47.96 35.19
CA ASP A 274 3.72 49.02 35.92
C ASP A 274 4.18 50.11 34.95
N HIS A 275 3.71 51.34 35.19
CA HIS A 275 3.96 52.52 34.34
C HIS A 275 3.74 52.24 32.83
N ALA A 276 2.82 51.33 32.49
CA ALA A 276 2.44 51.08 31.11
C ALA A 276 1.48 52.18 30.64
N PRO A 277 1.77 52.87 29.51
CA PRO A 277 0.83 53.84 28.98
C PRO A 277 -0.47 53.14 28.58
N MET A 278 -1.60 53.85 28.62
CA MET A 278 -2.93 53.33 28.30
C MET A 278 -2.92 52.48 27.02
N VAL A 279 -2.35 52.98 25.94
CA VAL A 279 -2.27 52.26 24.65
C VAL A 279 -1.43 50.98 24.73
N GLY A 280 -0.36 50.96 25.54
CA GLY A 280 0.47 49.78 25.77
C GLY A 280 -0.20 48.74 26.66
N ALA A 281 -0.98 49.17 27.65
CA ALA A 281 -1.79 48.29 28.47
C ALA A 281 -2.90 47.62 27.65
N LEU A 282 -3.61 48.39 26.83
CA LEU A 282 -4.63 47.87 25.90
C LEU A 282 -4.03 46.88 24.89
N ALA A 283 -2.85 47.20 24.33
CA ALA A 283 -2.14 46.30 23.42
C ALA A 283 -1.74 44.97 24.09
N SER A 284 -1.27 45.04 25.33
CA SER A 284 -0.91 43.84 26.11
C SER A 284 -2.13 42.96 26.39
N LEU A 285 -3.28 43.56 26.69
CA LEU A 285 -4.55 42.85 26.86
C LEU A 285 -5.03 42.19 25.56
N SER A 286 -4.96 42.90 24.43
CA SER A 286 -5.29 42.35 23.11
C SER A 286 -4.32 41.24 22.68
N SER A 287 -3.05 41.29 23.10
CA SER A 287 -2.10 40.18 22.89
C SER A 287 -2.57 38.90 23.60
N LEU A 288 -3.13 38.99 24.81
CA LEU A 288 -3.71 37.83 25.49
C LEU A 288 -4.92 37.28 24.72
N GLN A 289 -5.76 38.14 24.13
CA GLN A 289 -6.88 37.70 23.29
C GLN A 289 -6.40 36.96 22.03
N LEU A 290 -5.35 37.48 21.38
CA LEU A 290 -4.70 36.81 20.24
C LEU A 290 -4.20 35.42 20.61
N GLU A 291 -3.52 35.29 21.74
CA GLU A 291 -2.98 34.01 22.22
C GLU A 291 -4.09 33.00 22.53
N VAL A 292 -5.17 33.44 23.20
CA VAL A 292 -6.37 32.62 23.46
C VAL A 292 -6.98 32.12 22.15
N LEU A 293 -7.13 32.99 21.15
CA LEU A 293 -7.68 32.63 19.85
C LEU A 293 -6.75 31.72 19.04
N SER A 294 -5.44 31.92 19.12
CA SER A 294 -4.48 31.04 18.46
C SER A 294 -4.45 29.65 19.07
N ALA A 295 -4.41 29.56 20.41
CA ALA A 295 -4.48 28.31 21.14
C ALA A 295 -5.79 27.55 20.87
N ARG A 296 -6.93 28.27 20.85
CA ARG A 296 -8.22 27.73 20.39
C ARG A 296 -8.10 27.15 18.99
N ALA A 297 -7.60 27.91 18.02
CA ALA A 297 -7.49 27.45 16.63
C ALA A 297 -6.59 26.20 16.49
N LYS A 298 -5.48 26.13 17.22
CA LYS A 298 -4.59 24.95 17.26
C LYS A 298 -5.29 23.73 17.88
N ALA A 299 -6.02 23.92 18.97
CA ALA A 299 -6.79 22.84 19.61
C ALA A 299 -7.89 22.30 18.69
N ILE A 300 -8.63 23.17 18.00
CA ILE A 300 -9.64 22.77 17.01
C ILE A 300 -8.99 21.97 15.86
N ASN A 301 -7.84 22.42 15.36
CA ASN A 301 -7.10 21.71 14.31
C ASN A 301 -6.61 20.33 14.76
N LEU A 302 -6.17 20.19 16.01
CA LEU A 302 -5.81 18.90 16.58
C LEU A 302 -7.03 17.95 16.59
N LEU A 303 -8.18 18.41 17.08
CA LEU A 303 -9.40 17.60 17.10
C LEU A 303 -9.90 17.26 15.69
N LYS A 304 -9.77 18.19 14.75
CA LYS A 304 -10.11 17.98 13.34
C LYS A 304 -9.25 16.90 12.70
N SER A 305 -7.95 16.86 12.98
CA SER A 305 -7.03 15.86 12.40
C SER A 305 -7.45 14.42 12.73
N LYS A 306 -8.12 14.21 13.87
CA LYS A 306 -8.68 12.91 14.29
C LYS A 306 -9.85 12.42 13.45
N VAL A 307 -10.50 13.33 12.72
CA VAL A 307 -11.55 12.98 11.75
C VAL A 307 -10.96 12.75 10.36
N THR A 308 -9.96 13.54 9.99
CA THR A 308 -9.45 13.60 8.61
C THR A 308 -8.40 12.53 8.30
N THR A 309 -7.57 12.09 9.25
CA THR A 309 -6.60 11.04 8.94
C THR A 309 -7.30 9.69 8.80
N GLY A 310 -7.17 9.05 7.63
CA GLY A 310 -7.62 7.68 7.43
C GLY A 310 -7.09 6.75 8.53
N GLN A 311 -7.86 5.70 8.85
CA GLN A 311 -7.50 4.70 9.86
C GLN A 311 -6.14 4.04 9.58
N PHE A 312 -5.70 4.03 8.32
CA PHE A 312 -4.44 3.45 7.87
C PHE A 312 -3.44 4.54 7.47
N SER A 313 -2.20 4.39 7.91
CA SER A 313 -1.05 5.17 7.44
C SER A 313 -0.52 4.55 6.13
N PHE A 314 -0.09 5.39 5.19
CA PHE A 314 0.61 4.97 3.99
C PHE A 314 1.69 6.00 3.69
N ASN A 315 2.92 5.54 3.44
CA ASN A 315 4.07 6.39 3.13
C ASN A 315 4.68 6.06 1.76
N LYS A 316 4.22 4.98 1.11
CA LYS A 316 4.75 4.49 -0.17
C LYS A 316 3.62 4.05 -1.08
N VAL A 317 3.73 4.42 -2.36
CA VAL A 317 2.79 4.08 -3.41
C VAL A 317 3.55 3.36 -4.52
N VAL A 318 3.03 2.22 -4.98
CA VAL A 318 3.63 1.43 -6.06
C VAL A 318 2.56 1.01 -7.06
N GLY A 319 2.95 0.89 -8.34
CA GLY A 319 2.15 0.22 -9.35
C GLY A 319 2.38 -1.28 -9.33
N MET A 320 1.31 -2.06 -9.47
CA MET A 320 1.34 -3.50 -9.65
C MET A 320 0.51 -3.89 -10.86
N ALA A 321 0.99 -4.83 -11.66
CA ALA A 321 0.30 -5.30 -12.84
C ALA A 321 0.19 -6.83 -12.82
N PHE A 322 -1.00 -7.35 -13.05
CA PHE A 322 -1.32 -8.77 -13.02
C PHE A 322 -1.93 -9.18 -14.36
N PRO A 323 -1.23 -9.99 -15.18
CA PRO A 323 -1.81 -10.54 -16.40
C PRO A 323 -2.90 -11.57 -16.07
N SER A 324 -3.81 -11.82 -17.01
CA SER A 324 -4.91 -12.78 -16.85
C SER A 324 -4.44 -14.23 -16.64
N SER A 325 -3.20 -14.55 -17.04
CA SER A 325 -2.53 -15.84 -16.84
C SER A 325 -1.01 -15.63 -16.69
N ALA A 326 -0.32 -16.57 -16.06
CA ALA A 326 1.15 -16.59 -15.99
C ALA A 326 1.81 -17.23 -17.22
N VAL A 327 1.04 -17.90 -18.08
CA VAL A 327 1.52 -18.61 -19.28
C VAL A 327 0.60 -18.29 -20.45
N PHE A 328 1.20 -17.99 -21.61
CA PHE A 328 0.53 -17.69 -22.87
C PHE A 328 1.22 -18.43 -24.02
N ASN A 329 0.44 -18.82 -25.02
CA ASN A 329 0.94 -19.36 -26.28
C ASN A 329 1.15 -18.25 -27.32
N PRO A 330 1.97 -18.48 -28.36
CA PRO A 330 2.11 -17.54 -29.47
C PRO A 330 0.77 -17.22 -30.14
N GLY A 331 0.41 -15.93 -30.16
CA GLY A 331 -0.83 -15.43 -30.76
C GLY A 331 -2.01 -15.29 -29.78
N ASP A 332 -1.84 -15.63 -28.51
CA ASP A 332 -2.87 -15.40 -27.49
C ASP A 332 -3.11 -13.89 -27.28
N GLU A 333 -4.38 -13.49 -27.31
CA GLU A 333 -4.81 -12.19 -26.82
C GLU A 333 -5.05 -12.28 -25.31
N PHE A 334 -4.47 -11.37 -24.53
CA PHE A 334 -4.59 -11.38 -23.08
C PHE A 334 -4.83 -9.99 -22.51
N THR A 335 -5.44 -9.95 -21.32
CA THR A 335 -5.70 -8.72 -20.59
C THR A 335 -4.79 -8.63 -19.36
N MET A 336 -4.52 -7.41 -18.92
CA MET A 336 -3.71 -7.13 -17.74
C MET A 336 -4.46 -6.16 -16.83
N THR A 337 -4.57 -6.50 -15.55
CA THR A 337 -5.14 -5.61 -14.54
C THR A 337 -4.02 -4.86 -13.84
N VAL A 338 -4.11 -3.52 -13.84
CA VAL A 338 -3.13 -2.66 -13.18
C VAL A 338 -3.77 -2.03 -11.95
N PHE A 339 -3.11 -2.17 -10.81
CA PHE A 339 -3.52 -1.59 -9.54
C PHE A 339 -2.44 -0.63 -9.01
N MET A 340 -2.89 0.38 -8.27
CA MET A 340 -2.03 1.19 -7.43
C MET A 340 -2.14 0.68 -5.99
N GLY A 341 -1.02 0.22 -5.43
CA GLY A 341 -0.94 -0.17 -4.03
C GLY A 341 -0.33 0.95 -3.20
N ALA A 342 -1.03 1.39 -2.16
CA ALA A 342 -0.49 2.28 -1.13
C ALA A 342 -0.29 1.48 0.17
N PHE A 343 0.89 1.58 0.77
CA PHE A 343 1.24 0.88 2.01
C PHE A 343 2.23 1.70 2.84
N ASP A 344 2.50 1.23 4.05
CA ASP A 344 3.47 1.79 4.99
C ASP A 344 4.72 0.89 5.00
N SER A 345 5.88 1.42 4.61
CA SER A 345 7.13 0.66 4.57
C SER A 345 7.64 0.29 5.96
N ASP A 346 7.20 1.03 6.98
CA ASP A 346 7.67 0.90 8.36
C ASP A 346 6.76 -0.07 9.14
N LYS A 347 5.52 -0.26 8.69
CA LYS A 347 4.56 -1.26 9.21
C LYS A 347 4.38 -2.43 8.24
N GLN A 348 5.08 -3.54 8.51
CA GLN A 348 5.03 -4.72 7.65
C GLN A 348 3.65 -5.42 7.68
N PRO A 349 3.16 -5.91 6.53
CA PRO A 349 1.91 -6.66 6.47
C PRO A 349 2.04 -8.00 7.19
N LEU A 350 0.96 -8.44 7.83
CA LEU A 350 0.83 -9.79 8.38
C LEU A 350 0.22 -10.71 7.32
N VAL A 351 0.72 -11.92 7.15
CA VAL A 351 0.21 -12.84 6.11
C VAL A 351 -0.02 -14.23 6.66
N LYS A 352 -1.17 -14.81 6.31
CA LYS A 352 -1.57 -16.18 6.63
C LYS A 352 -1.88 -16.92 5.32
N PRO A 353 -0.89 -17.58 4.71
CA PRO A 353 -1.11 -18.34 3.48
C PRO A 353 -1.74 -19.70 3.78
N ASP A 354 -2.72 -20.13 2.98
CA ASP A 354 -3.31 -21.47 3.12
C ASP A 354 -2.40 -22.55 2.49
N GLN A 355 -1.56 -22.16 1.54
CA GLN A 355 -0.55 -23.02 0.89
C GLN A 355 0.84 -22.38 0.94
N GLY A 356 1.87 -23.21 1.06
CA GLY A 356 3.27 -22.76 1.10
C GLY A 356 3.76 -22.39 2.50
N THR A 357 4.89 -21.68 2.55
CA THR A 357 5.52 -21.26 3.81
C THR A 357 5.86 -19.78 3.74
N PHE A 358 5.42 -19.01 4.74
CA PHE A 358 5.83 -17.63 4.92
C PHE A 358 7.35 -17.54 5.08
N VAL A 359 8.00 -16.64 4.35
CA VAL A 359 9.45 -16.43 4.38
C VAL A 359 9.78 -15.20 5.21
N GLU A 360 9.33 -14.03 4.76
CA GLU A 360 9.59 -12.76 5.43
C GLU A 360 8.57 -11.70 5.01
N ALA A 361 8.47 -10.63 5.79
CA ALA A 361 7.78 -9.41 5.40
C ALA A 361 8.75 -8.22 5.56
N LYS A 362 9.00 -7.52 4.46
CA LYS A 362 9.96 -6.41 4.39
C LYS A 362 9.49 -5.36 3.37
N ASP A 363 9.75 -4.09 3.66
CA ASP A 363 9.40 -2.95 2.80
C ASP A 363 7.92 -2.93 2.37
N GLY A 364 7.02 -3.33 3.28
CA GLY A 364 5.58 -3.38 3.05
C GLY A 364 5.11 -4.55 2.18
N LYS A 365 5.97 -5.55 1.94
CA LYS A 365 5.70 -6.73 1.10
C LYS A 365 5.99 -8.01 1.86
N ALA A 366 5.16 -9.03 1.69
CA ALA A 366 5.40 -10.36 2.23
C ALA A 366 5.80 -11.35 1.13
N THR A 367 6.72 -12.25 1.45
CA THR A 367 7.22 -13.29 0.56
C THR A 367 6.77 -14.66 1.06
N ILE A 368 6.15 -15.45 0.17
CA ILE A 368 5.70 -16.82 0.45
C ILE A 368 6.41 -17.77 -0.51
N LYS A 369 6.95 -18.87 0.02
CA LYS A 369 7.58 -19.94 -0.75
C LYS A 369 6.56 -21.04 -1.08
N LEU A 370 6.43 -21.37 -2.36
CA LEU A 370 5.48 -22.34 -2.90
C LEU A 370 6.19 -23.41 -3.74
N ARG A 371 5.59 -24.60 -3.84
CA ARG A 371 6.04 -25.68 -4.75
C ARG A 371 4.90 -26.04 -5.70
N ALA A 372 5.17 -25.96 -7.01
CA ALA A 372 4.19 -26.28 -8.04
C ALA A 372 3.90 -27.80 -8.12
N PRO A 373 2.66 -28.21 -8.45
CA PRO A 373 2.33 -29.60 -8.77
C PRO A 373 3.00 -30.09 -10.06
N GLN A 374 2.95 -31.40 -10.35
CA GLN A 374 3.51 -31.94 -11.60
C GLN A 374 2.76 -31.47 -12.87
N GLN A 375 1.45 -31.25 -12.78
CA GLN A 375 0.61 -30.75 -13.89
C GLN A 375 -0.71 -30.16 -13.35
N GLY A 376 -1.35 -29.31 -14.14
CA GLY A 376 -2.71 -28.83 -13.89
C GLY A 376 -2.80 -27.47 -13.21
N GLU A 377 -4.00 -27.13 -12.74
CA GLU A 377 -4.30 -25.86 -12.07
C GLU A 377 -4.02 -25.96 -10.56
N MET A 378 -3.34 -24.94 -10.01
CA MET A 378 -3.20 -24.77 -8.56
C MET A 378 -3.81 -23.42 -8.17
N LYS A 379 -4.82 -23.47 -7.29
CA LYS A 379 -5.40 -22.30 -6.65
C LYS A 379 -4.58 -21.94 -5.40
N LEU A 380 -4.23 -20.67 -5.27
CA LEU A 380 -3.46 -20.10 -4.16
C LEU A 380 -4.37 -19.13 -3.39
N THR A 381 -4.53 -19.38 -2.09
CA THR A 381 -5.42 -18.61 -1.21
C THR A 381 -4.73 -18.25 0.10
N GLY A 382 -5.29 -17.27 0.80
CA GLY A 382 -4.87 -16.90 2.14
C GLY A 382 -5.44 -15.56 2.56
N GLN A 383 -4.84 -14.97 3.59
CA GLN A 383 -5.22 -13.67 4.13
C GLN A 383 -4.00 -12.77 4.30
N VAL A 384 -4.18 -11.48 4.01
CA VAL A 384 -3.23 -10.40 4.32
C VAL A 384 -3.86 -9.44 5.31
N GLY A 385 -3.12 -9.03 6.33
CA GLY A 385 -3.55 -8.17 7.41
C GLY A 385 -2.73 -6.88 7.42
N VAL A 386 -3.42 -5.75 7.60
CA VAL A 386 -2.79 -4.44 7.84
C VAL A 386 -3.25 -3.91 9.19
N ALA A 387 -2.29 -3.49 10.02
CA ALA A 387 -2.58 -2.83 11.29
C ALA A 387 -2.97 -1.37 11.03
N ASP A 388 -4.08 -0.93 11.62
CA ASP A 388 -4.49 0.46 11.60
C ASP A 388 -3.57 1.30 12.53
N LYS A 389 -3.85 2.61 12.64
CA LYS A 389 -3.13 3.50 13.55
C LYS A 389 -3.31 3.12 15.03
N SER A 390 -4.38 2.42 15.36
CA SER A 390 -4.67 1.91 16.70
C SER A 390 -3.93 0.60 17.00
N GLY A 391 -3.39 -0.07 15.99
CA GLY A 391 -2.77 -1.39 16.11
C GLY A 391 -3.73 -2.55 15.86
N ASP A 392 -4.99 -2.27 15.52
CA ASP A 392 -5.99 -3.28 15.18
C ASP A 392 -5.76 -3.78 13.75
N VAL A 393 -5.73 -5.10 13.57
CA VAL A 393 -5.39 -5.71 12.28
C VAL A 393 -6.65 -5.99 11.47
N LYS A 394 -6.79 -5.32 10.33
CA LYS A 394 -7.83 -5.63 9.33
C LYS A 394 -7.31 -6.68 8.36
N TRP A 395 -7.97 -7.83 8.32
CA TRP A 395 -7.65 -8.94 7.43
C TRP A 395 -8.47 -8.89 6.14
N MET A 396 -7.81 -9.13 5.00
CA MET A 396 -8.42 -9.23 3.68
C MET A 396 -8.00 -10.56 3.04
N PRO A 397 -8.94 -11.34 2.46
CA PRO A 397 -8.60 -12.54 1.73
C PRO A 397 -7.93 -12.19 0.40
N TYR A 398 -7.03 -13.05 -0.07
CA TYR A 398 -6.52 -13.02 -1.43
C TYR A 398 -6.70 -14.38 -2.10
N GLU A 399 -6.86 -14.36 -3.42
CA GLU A 399 -6.93 -15.54 -4.26
C GLU A 399 -6.20 -15.28 -5.58
N THR A 400 -5.42 -16.26 -6.03
CA THR A 400 -4.90 -16.31 -7.40
C THR A 400 -4.81 -17.75 -7.89
N LYS A 401 -4.59 -17.95 -9.18
CA LYS A 401 -4.48 -19.27 -9.82
C LYS A 401 -3.24 -19.32 -10.68
N ILE A 402 -2.55 -20.46 -10.65
CA ILE A 402 -1.43 -20.76 -11.55
C ILE A 402 -1.72 -22.02 -12.34
N GLN A 403 -1.24 -22.05 -13.59
CA GLN A 403 -1.27 -23.24 -14.44
C GLN A 403 0.14 -23.83 -14.54
N VAL A 404 0.27 -25.13 -14.33
CA VAL A 404 1.54 -25.83 -14.47
C VAL A 404 1.52 -26.73 -15.70
N GLY A 405 2.30 -26.34 -16.71
CA GLY A 405 2.47 -27.10 -17.94
C GLY A 405 3.37 -28.32 -17.77
N GLN A 406 3.11 -29.37 -18.55
CA GLN A 406 4.01 -30.51 -18.65
C GLN A 406 5.22 -30.17 -19.52
N LYS A 407 6.42 -30.49 -19.05
CA LYS A 407 7.62 -30.49 -19.88
C LYS A 407 7.53 -31.71 -20.82
N ALA A 408 7.36 -31.47 -22.11
CA ALA A 408 7.39 -32.51 -23.14
C ALA A 408 8.42 -32.15 -24.21
N GLY A 409 9.21 -33.12 -24.62
CA GLY A 409 10.11 -33.03 -25.77
C GLY A 409 9.99 -34.30 -26.59
N SER A 410 10.16 -34.18 -27.91
CA SER A 410 10.22 -35.34 -28.81
C SER A 410 11.59 -35.40 -29.49
N ILE A 411 12.09 -36.61 -29.65
CA ILE A 411 13.24 -36.90 -30.50
C ILE A 411 12.67 -37.73 -31.65
N SER A 412 12.86 -37.26 -32.89
CA SER A 412 12.39 -37.95 -34.09
C SER A 412 13.55 -38.33 -35.01
N LEU A 413 13.37 -39.41 -35.76
CA LEU A 413 14.27 -39.86 -36.82
C LEU A 413 13.52 -39.74 -38.16
N PRO A 414 13.58 -38.58 -38.85
CA PRO A 414 12.78 -38.34 -40.05
C PRO A 414 12.97 -39.38 -41.16
N ASP A 415 14.19 -39.93 -41.29
CA ASP A 415 14.51 -40.97 -42.28
C ASP A 415 13.82 -42.32 -42.00
N LEU A 416 13.33 -42.53 -40.78
CA LEU A 416 12.58 -43.72 -40.37
C LEU A 416 11.06 -43.53 -40.39
N ASN A 417 10.54 -42.44 -40.97
CA ASN A 417 9.11 -42.20 -41.15
C ASN A 417 8.51 -43.14 -42.21
N VAL A 418 8.41 -44.43 -41.88
CA VAL A 418 7.95 -45.49 -42.77
C VAL A 418 6.78 -46.25 -42.15
N LEU A 419 5.75 -46.51 -42.96
CA LEU A 419 4.66 -47.42 -42.62
C LEU A 419 4.78 -48.68 -43.47
N PHE A 420 4.59 -49.84 -42.87
CA PHE A 420 4.64 -51.10 -43.59
C PHE A 420 3.24 -51.55 -44.02
N THR A 421 3.08 -51.90 -45.30
CA THR A 421 1.87 -52.55 -45.80
C THR A 421 1.72 -53.91 -45.15
N GLU A 422 0.49 -54.39 -45.02
CA GLU A 422 0.21 -55.68 -44.37
C GLU A 422 0.72 -55.75 -42.92
N TRP A 423 0.90 -54.63 -42.24
CA TRP A 423 1.30 -54.56 -40.84
C TRP A 423 0.46 -53.52 -40.10
N ASP A 424 0.11 -53.82 -38.85
CA ASP A 424 -0.58 -52.88 -37.97
C ASP A 424 0.46 -51.92 -37.37
N ASN A 425 0.65 -50.78 -38.04
CA ASN A 425 1.61 -49.76 -37.62
C ASN A 425 1.04 -49.00 -36.41
N PHE A 426 1.52 -49.31 -35.20
CA PHE A 426 1.03 -48.67 -33.98
C PHE A 426 1.65 -47.27 -33.80
N MET A 427 0.81 -46.24 -33.75
CA MET A 427 1.22 -44.84 -33.61
C MET A 427 0.60 -44.21 -32.37
N VAL A 428 1.40 -43.48 -31.60
CA VAL A 428 0.97 -42.76 -30.39
C VAL A 428 1.11 -41.25 -30.64
N PRO A 429 0.00 -40.52 -30.87
CA PRO A 429 0.08 -39.07 -30.99
C PRO A 429 0.36 -38.44 -29.62
N VAL A 430 1.32 -37.51 -29.58
CA VAL A 430 1.66 -36.74 -28.38
C VAL A 430 1.63 -35.27 -28.74
N ALA A 431 0.87 -34.47 -27.98
CA ALA A 431 0.81 -33.03 -28.11
C ALA A 431 0.84 -32.41 -26.71
N SER A 432 1.60 -31.32 -26.55
CA SER A 432 1.65 -30.53 -25.32
C SER A 432 0.81 -29.26 -25.48
N GLY A 433 0.31 -28.72 -24.36
CA GLY A 433 -0.48 -27.48 -24.36
C GLY A 433 -1.94 -27.64 -24.79
N ILE A 434 -2.49 -28.86 -24.73
CA ILE A 434 -3.89 -29.16 -25.05
C ILE A 434 -4.65 -29.69 -23.84
N VAL A 435 -5.98 -29.56 -23.88
CA VAL A 435 -6.91 -30.20 -22.94
C VAL A 435 -7.42 -31.51 -23.56
N GLY A 436 -7.23 -32.63 -22.86
CA GLY A 436 -7.69 -33.95 -23.28
C GLY A 436 -6.70 -34.73 -24.15
N GLU A 437 -7.19 -35.78 -24.83
CA GLU A 437 -6.38 -36.60 -25.73
C GLU A 437 -6.23 -35.94 -27.12
N PRO A 438 -5.05 -35.99 -27.75
CA PRO A 438 -4.86 -35.45 -29.10
C PRO A 438 -5.66 -36.22 -30.15
N SER A 439 -6.16 -35.50 -31.15
CA SER A 439 -6.85 -36.04 -32.31
C SER A 439 -5.86 -36.27 -33.46
N LEU A 440 -5.93 -37.45 -34.07
CA LEU A 440 -5.10 -37.83 -35.21
C LEU A 440 -6.00 -38.27 -36.36
N SER A 441 -5.83 -37.65 -37.53
CA SER A 441 -6.48 -38.07 -38.77
C SER A 441 -5.43 -38.43 -39.82
N ALA A 442 -5.80 -39.28 -40.77
CA ALA A 442 -4.93 -39.71 -41.86
C ALA A 442 -5.59 -39.54 -43.22
N SER A 443 -4.78 -39.17 -44.21
CA SER A 443 -5.11 -39.25 -45.63
C SER A 443 -4.25 -40.34 -46.28
N GLY A 444 -4.91 -41.32 -46.92
CA GLY A 444 -4.25 -42.47 -47.56
C GLY A 444 -4.02 -43.69 -46.66
N ALA A 445 -4.59 -43.72 -45.45
CA ALA A 445 -4.54 -44.86 -44.54
C ALA A 445 -5.85 -45.01 -43.76
N SER A 446 -6.12 -46.22 -43.26
CA SER A 446 -7.19 -46.46 -42.30
C SER A 446 -6.62 -46.61 -40.90
N MET A 447 -7.38 -46.15 -39.89
CA MET A 447 -6.95 -46.10 -38.50
C MET A 447 -8.01 -46.68 -37.58
N SER A 448 -7.59 -47.43 -36.57
CA SER A 448 -8.44 -47.84 -35.46
C SER A 448 -7.74 -47.61 -34.13
N ARG A 449 -8.51 -47.26 -33.10
CA ARG A 449 -7.97 -47.09 -31.74
C ARG A 449 -7.43 -48.42 -31.23
N ALA A 450 -6.25 -48.38 -30.62
CA ALA A 450 -5.60 -49.54 -30.05
C ALA A 450 -4.83 -49.15 -28.78
N THR A 451 -4.60 -50.12 -27.90
CA THR A 451 -3.70 -49.97 -26.75
C THR A 451 -2.64 -51.06 -26.83
N LYS A 452 -1.37 -50.69 -26.76
CA LYS A 452 -0.24 -51.62 -26.80
C LYS A 452 0.78 -51.21 -25.75
N ASN A 453 1.22 -52.16 -24.93
CA ASN A 453 2.19 -51.93 -23.84
C ASN A 453 1.81 -50.76 -22.91
N GLY A 454 0.51 -50.61 -22.59
CA GLY A 454 -0.01 -49.54 -21.73
C GLY A 454 -0.14 -48.15 -22.40
N GLN A 455 0.32 -48.00 -23.64
CA GLN A 455 0.15 -46.77 -24.41
C GLN A 455 -1.12 -46.83 -25.25
N LYS A 456 -1.94 -45.78 -25.19
CA LYS A 456 -3.09 -45.58 -26.08
C LYS A 456 -2.62 -44.95 -27.39
N GLY A 457 -3.11 -45.47 -28.50
CA GLY A 457 -2.74 -44.98 -29.82
C GLY A 457 -3.67 -45.50 -30.91
N PHE A 458 -3.13 -45.60 -32.11
CA PHE A 458 -3.85 -46.04 -33.30
C PHE A 458 -3.07 -47.12 -34.04
N ASN A 459 -3.75 -48.21 -34.41
CA ASN A 459 -3.23 -49.13 -35.42
C ASN A 459 -3.54 -48.54 -36.80
N VAL A 460 -2.49 -48.28 -37.57
CA VAL A 460 -2.60 -47.70 -38.91
C VAL A 460 -2.32 -48.76 -39.98
N LYS A 461 -3.31 -48.96 -40.85
CA LYS A 461 -3.24 -49.87 -41.99
C LYS A 461 -3.07 -49.10 -43.30
N VAL A 462 -2.09 -49.53 -44.09
CA VAL A 462 -1.77 -48.94 -45.40
C VAL A 462 -1.84 -50.02 -46.48
N GLY A 463 -2.49 -49.68 -47.60
CA GLY A 463 -2.82 -50.66 -48.65
C GLY A 463 -1.76 -50.85 -49.73
N VAL A 464 -1.02 -49.80 -50.10
CA VAL A 464 -0.13 -49.81 -51.27
C VAL A 464 1.28 -49.35 -50.88
N PRO A 465 2.36 -50.07 -51.26
CA PRO A 465 3.74 -49.63 -51.01
C PRO A 465 4.16 -48.51 -51.96
N ASN A 466 5.25 -47.80 -51.65
CA ASN A 466 5.81 -46.68 -52.41
C ASN A 466 4.83 -45.51 -52.61
N LYS A 467 3.93 -45.31 -51.64
CA LYS A 467 3.03 -44.16 -51.55
C LYS A 467 3.35 -43.35 -50.30
N THR A 468 2.66 -42.22 -50.18
CA THR A 468 2.81 -41.30 -49.07
C THR A 468 1.50 -41.24 -48.31
N VAL A 469 1.58 -41.34 -46.98
CA VAL A 469 0.46 -41.14 -46.06
C VAL A 469 0.74 -39.89 -45.25
N THR A 470 -0.26 -39.01 -45.17
CA THR A 470 -0.17 -37.77 -44.41
C THR A 470 -1.08 -37.83 -43.21
N PHE A 471 -0.54 -37.55 -42.03
CA PHE A 471 -1.30 -37.42 -40.79
C PHE A 471 -1.43 -35.97 -40.40
N SER A 472 -2.62 -35.58 -39.93
CA SER A 472 -2.86 -34.27 -39.35
C SER A 472 -3.10 -34.45 -37.85
N LEU A 473 -2.31 -33.76 -37.04
CA LEU A 473 -2.42 -33.78 -35.58
C LEU A 473 -3.11 -32.51 -35.10
N SER A 474 -4.15 -32.65 -34.30
CA SER A 474 -4.85 -31.53 -33.69
C SER A 474 -5.25 -31.81 -32.25
N GLY A 475 -5.56 -30.76 -31.49
CA GLY A 475 -6.08 -30.85 -30.13
C GLY A 475 -6.94 -29.64 -29.80
N LYS A 476 -7.49 -29.59 -28.59
CA LYS A 476 -8.23 -28.42 -28.11
C LYS A 476 -7.40 -27.66 -27.10
N ASP A 477 -7.39 -26.34 -27.20
CA ASP A 477 -6.84 -25.47 -26.15
C ASP A 477 -7.77 -25.40 -24.93
N ALA A 478 -7.37 -24.63 -23.91
CA ALA A 478 -8.15 -24.40 -22.70
C ALA A 478 -9.51 -23.71 -22.96
N ALA A 479 -9.65 -22.98 -24.07
CA ALA A 479 -10.90 -22.33 -24.48
C ALA A 479 -11.80 -23.26 -25.33
N GLY A 480 -11.36 -24.50 -25.58
CA GLY A 480 -12.08 -25.48 -26.39
C GLY A 480 -11.93 -25.29 -27.90
N LYS A 481 -11.07 -24.37 -28.36
CA LYS A 481 -10.79 -24.10 -29.77
C LYS A 481 -9.78 -25.11 -30.30
N SER A 482 -10.00 -25.54 -31.56
CA SER A 482 -9.10 -26.49 -32.23
C SER A 482 -7.77 -25.83 -32.60
N VAL A 483 -6.67 -26.46 -32.18
CA VAL A 483 -5.29 -26.10 -32.51
C VAL A 483 -4.68 -27.20 -33.38
N SER A 484 -4.05 -26.82 -34.48
CA SER A 484 -3.33 -27.72 -35.39
C SER A 484 -1.85 -27.77 -35.03
N PHE A 485 -1.28 -28.97 -34.95
CA PHE A 485 0.15 -29.21 -34.70
C PHE A 485 0.92 -29.51 -35.99
N GLY A 486 0.29 -29.27 -37.14
CA GLY A 486 0.86 -29.51 -38.45
C GLY A 486 0.57 -30.90 -39.01
N THR A 487 1.23 -31.19 -40.13
CA THR A 487 1.08 -32.44 -40.88
C THR A 487 2.38 -33.23 -40.87
N PHE A 488 2.27 -34.56 -40.75
CA PHE A 488 3.38 -35.48 -40.68
C PHE A 488 3.28 -36.51 -41.80
N THR A 489 4.36 -36.67 -42.55
CA THR A 489 4.36 -37.45 -43.80
C THR A 489 5.20 -38.71 -43.64
N TYR A 490 4.60 -39.86 -43.97
CA TYR A 490 5.24 -41.18 -43.90
C TYR A 490 5.23 -41.86 -45.26
N LYS A 491 6.34 -42.50 -45.63
CA LYS A 491 6.43 -43.33 -46.85
C LYS A 491 5.93 -44.73 -46.55
N THR A 492 5.19 -45.35 -47.46
CA THR A 492 4.78 -46.74 -47.33
C THR A 492 5.81 -47.68 -47.94
N LYS A 493 6.16 -48.76 -47.25
CA LYS A 493 7.01 -49.85 -47.77
C LYS A 493 6.33 -51.19 -47.61
N LYS A 494 6.71 -52.16 -48.45
CA LYS A 494 6.28 -53.54 -48.26
C LYS A 494 6.88 -54.08 -46.95
N PHE A 495 6.09 -54.82 -46.17
CA PHE A 495 6.62 -55.54 -45.01
C PHE A 495 7.74 -56.49 -45.44
N PRO A 496 8.92 -56.49 -44.78
CA PRO A 496 10.07 -57.29 -45.18
C PRO A 496 9.72 -58.76 -45.38
N ASP A 497 10.31 -59.37 -46.42
CA ASP A 497 10.20 -60.80 -46.67
C ASP A 497 11.05 -61.58 -45.64
N GLY A 498 10.54 -62.74 -45.22
CA GLY A 498 11.26 -63.66 -44.35
C GLY A 498 12.47 -64.27 -45.04
N LYS A 499 13.49 -64.59 -44.24
CA LYS A 499 14.71 -65.28 -44.66
C LYS A 499 14.80 -66.63 -43.96
N CYS A 500 15.33 -67.63 -44.65
CA CYS A 500 15.65 -68.91 -44.02
C CYS A 500 16.81 -68.72 -43.04
N THR A 501 16.69 -69.23 -41.82
CA THR A 501 17.71 -69.03 -40.77
C THR A 501 18.72 -70.17 -40.69
N ILE A 502 18.47 -71.28 -41.38
CA ILE A 502 19.40 -72.39 -41.46
C ILE A 502 20.21 -72.24 -42.74
N SER A 503 21.48 -72.67 -42.70
CA SER A 503 22.37 -72.69 -43.86
C SER A 503 22.67 -74.12 -44.33
N THR A 504 22.32 -75.14 -43.54
CA THR A 504 22.70 -76.53 -43.79
C THR A 504 21.54 -77.49 -43.58
N ILE A 505 21.48 -78.55 -44.38
CA ILE A 505 20.50 -79.65 -44.31
C ILE A 505 21.22 -81.00 -44.29
N SER A 506 20.63 -82.03 -43.70
CA SER A 506 21.28 -83.36 -43.54
C SER A 506 20.70 -84.41 -44.49
N LYS A 507 21.56 -85.29 -45.04
CA LYS A 507 21.14 -86.46 -45.82
C LYS A 507 20.64 -87.63 -44.97
N THR A 508 20.98 -87.66 -43.69
CA THR A 508 20.72 -88.79 -42.80
C THR A 508 19.62 -88.50 -41.79
N SER A 509 19.29 -87.23 -41.55
CA SER A 509 18.26 -86.80 -40.61
C SER A 509 17.36 -85.72 -41.19
N ASN A 510 16.06 -85.81 -40.90
CA ASN A 510 15.08 -84.78 -41.26
C ASN A 510 15.52 -83.41 -40.72
N THR A 511 15.39 -82.37 -41.54
CA THR A 511 15.82 -81.00 -41.16
C THR A 511 14.63 -80.08 -41.00
N ARG A 512 14.46 -79.47 -39.83
CA ARG A 512 13.42 -78.46 -39.60
C ARG A 512 13.84 -77.11 -40.17
N LEU A 513 13.07 -76.62 -41.14
CA LEU A 513 13.22 -75.32 -41.76
C LEU A 513 12.68 -74.24 -40.82
N ARG A 514 13.37 -73.10 -40.76
CA ARG A 514 12.97 -71.94 -39.96
C ARG A 514 13.07 -70.68 -40.78
N VAL A 515 12.07 -69.82 -40.66
CA VAL A 515 11.99 -68.53 -41.34
C VAL A 515 11.87 -67.43 -40.29
N SER A 516 12.68 -66.39 -40.41
CA SER A 516 12.60 -65.18 -39.57
C SER A 516 13.02 -63.95 -40.37
N LEU A 517 12.92 -62.76 -39.77
CA LEU A 517 13.46 -61.54 -40.39
C LEU A 517 14.98 -61.37 -40.20
N GLY A 518 15.64 -62.31 -39.50
CA GLY A 518 17.05 -62.21 -39.10
C GLY A 518 17.25 -61.46 -37.79
N GLN A 519 18.47 -61.53 -37.25
CA GLN A 519 18.83 -60.93 -35.94
C GLN A 519 18.81 -59.38 -35.94
N GLU A 520 18.90 -58.75 -37.12
CA GLU A 520 18.92 -57.28 -37.25
C GLU A 520 17.53 -56.66 -37.51
N SER A 521 16.45 -57.41 -37.26
CA SER A 521 15.10 -56.90 -37.50
C SER A 521 14.71 -55.82 -36.48
N LEU A 522 14.16 -54.71 -36.98
CA LEU A 522 13.53 -53.68 -36.14
C LEU A 522 12.16 -54.13 -35.58
N PHE A 523 11.67 -55.29 -36.01
CA PHE A 523 10.45 -55.87 -35.49
C PHE A 523 10.80 -56.95 -34.45
N GLY A 524 10.07 -56.98 -33.33
CA GLY A 524 10.23 -58.00 -32.27
C GLY A 524 9.88 -59.41 -32.75
N ASP A 525 9.57 -60.32 -31.81
CA ASP A 525 9.31 -61.75 -32.08
C ASP A 525 8.12 -61.98 -33.04
N ILE A 526 8.39 -61.92 -34.35
CA ILE A 526 7.43 -62.25 -35.39
C ILE A 526 7.53 -63.73 -35.69
N SER A 527 6.41 -64.42 -35.50
CA SER A 527 6.27 -65.82 -35.88
C SER A 527 5.96 -65.96 -37.38
N PHE A 528 6.77 -66.75 -38.07
CA PHE A 528 6.51 -67.24 -39.42
C PHE A 528 6.26 -68.74 -39.37
N ASN A 529 5.13 -69.16 -39.93
CA ASN A 529 4.78 -70.56 -40.08
C ASN A 529 5.30 -71.07 -41.43
N VAL A 530 6.07 -72.17 -41.43
CA VAL A 530 6.49 -72.84 -42.67
C VAL A 530 5.41 -73.83 -43.06
N LEU A 531 4.85 -73.65 -44.25
CA LEU A 531 3.73 -74.43 -44.76
C LEU A 531 4.19 -75.66 -45.55
N GLY A 532 5.39 -75.61 -46.12
CA GLY A 532 5.94 -76.64 -47.00
C GLY A 532 6.92 -76.05 -48.00
N GLY A 533 7.12 -76.72 -49.14
CA GLY A 533 7.99 -76.20 -50.18
C GLY A 533 8.41 -77.26 -51.19
N SER A 534 9.48 -76.96 -51.92
CA SER A 534 10.14 -77.91 -52.80
C SER A 534 11.66 -77.81 -52.73
N VAL A 535 12.35 -78.91 -52.98
CA VAL A 535 13.80 -78.98 -53.08
C VAL A 535 14.21 -79.48 -54.47
N THR A 536 15.18 -78.80 -55.07
CA THR A 536 15.75 -79.19 -56.37
C THR A 536 17.07 -79.92 -56.14
N VAL A 537 17.15 -81.17 -56.59
CA VAL A 537 18.35 -82.03 -56.47
C VAL A 537 18.72 -82.55 -57.86
N GLY A 538 19.79 -82.02 -58.44
CA GLY A 538 20.12 -82.28 -59.84
C GLY A 538 19.04 -81.67 -60.76
N ASN A 539 18.39 -82.50 -61.57
CA ASN A 539 17.27 -82.09 -62.44
C ASN A 539 15.89 -82.40 -61.85
N ASP A 540 15.83 -83.05 -60.69
CA ASP A 540 14.57 -83.47 -60.05
C ASP A 540 14.10 -82.40 -59.05
N ILE A 541 12.78 -82.16 -59.01
CA ILE A 541 12.12 -81.28 -58.03
C ILE A 541 11.20 -82.12 -57.15
N PHE A 542 11.43 -82.10 -55.84
CA PHE A 542 10.64 -82.82 -54.85
C PHE A 542 9.88 -81.86 -53.96
N SER A 543 8.58 -82.07 -53.79
CA SER A 543 7.75 -81.27 -52.88
C SER A 543 7.69 -81.89 -51.48
N PHE A 544 7.58 -81.04 -50.46
CA PHE A 544 7.36 -81.45 -49.07
C PHE A 544 6.31 -80.55 -48.40
N SER A 545 5.68 -81.05 -47.36
CA SER A 545 4.64 -80.34 -46.59
C SER A 545 5.10 -80.14 -45.14
N GLY A 546 4.72 -79.02 -44.54
CA GLY A 546 5.11 -78.64 -43.19
C GLY A 546 6.53 -78.08 -43.08
N ASP A 547 7.00 -77.93 -41.85
CA ASP A 547 8.26 -77.27 -41.52
C ASP A 547 9.48 -78.22 -41.55
N VAL A 548 9.30 -79.49 -41.91
CA VAL A 548 10.35 -80.50 -41.91
C VAL A 548 10.65 -80.94 -43.34
N LEU A 549 11.90 -80.76 -43.78
CA LEU A 549 12.44 -81.33 -45.01
C LEU A 549 12.90 -82.77 -44.74
N PRO A 550 12.27 -83.79 -45.37
CA PRO A 550 12.64 -85.18 -45.18
C PRO A 550 13.99 -85.53 -45.82
N ALA A 551 14.81 -86.30 -45.11
CA ALA A 551 16.16 -86.67 -45.57
C ALA A 551 16.16 -87.51 -46.86
N ASN A 552 15.13 -88.34 -47.07
CA ASN A 552 15.01 -89.20 -48.25
C ASN A 552 14.93 -88.41 -49.57
N LEU A 553 14.42 -87.18 -49.56
CA LEU A 553 14.36 -86.30 -50.75
C LEU A 553 15.76 -85.81 -51.18
N LEU A 554 16.77 -85.95 -50.31
CA LEU A 554 18.14 -85.53 -50.53
C LEU A 554 19.07 -86.69 -50.91
N ALA A 555 18.55 -87.91 -51.13
CA ALA A 555 19.37 -89.10 -51.40
C ALA A 555 20.37 -88.91 -52.55
N LYS A 556 19.92 -88.27 -53.64
CA LYS A 556 20.74 -87.95 -54.84
C LYS A 556 21.65 -86.73 -54.67
N ALA A 557 21.54 -85.97 -53.58
CA ALA A 557 22.32 -84.76 -53.38
C ALA A 557 23.77 -85.09 -53.00
N LYS A 558 24.73 -84.30 -53.49
CA LYS A 558 26.16 -84.47 -53.16
C LYS A 558 26.48 -83.72 -51.86
N PRO A 559 27.07 -84.37 -50.85
CA PRO A 559 27.56 -83.67 -49.65
C PRO A 559 28.50 -82.52 -50.02
N GLY A 560 28.41 -81.40 -49.29
CA GLY A 560 29.19 -80.19 -49.51
C GLY A 560 28.73 -79.33 -50.69
N ARG A 561 27.65 -79.70 -51.39
CA ARG A 561 27.01 -78.87 -52.43
C ARG A 561 25.72 -78.24 -51.91
N ASP A 562 25.41 -77.06 -52.40
CA ASP A 562 24.15 -76.39 -52.13
C ASP A 562 23.04 -76.96 -52.99
N VAL A 563 21.88 -77.18 -52.37
CA VAL A 563 20.62 -77.42 -53.08
C VAL A 563 19.71 -76.22 -52.94
N VAL A 564 18.88 -75.99 -53.96
CA VAL A 564 17.88 -74.92 -53.93
C VAL A 564 16.63 -75.46 -53.24
N VAL A 565 16.21 -74.79 -52.17
CA VAL A 565 14.96 -75.06 -51.47
C VAL A 565 14.04 -73.85 -51.62
N LEU A 566 12.88 -74.06 -52.23
CA LEU A 566 11.77 -73.12 -52.18
C LEU A 566 10.96 -73.42 -50.92
N ILE A 567 10.83 -72.45 -50.04
CA ILE A 567 10.11 -72.58 -48.76
C ILE A 567 8.86 -71.72 -48.84
N ASP A 568 7.70 -72.36 -48.77
CA ASP A 568 6.41 -71.72 -48.61
C ASP A 568 6.19 -71.41 -47.14
N TYR A 569 5.97 -70.13 -46.83
CA TYR A 569 5.79 -69.67 -45.46
C TYR A 569 4.72 -68.58 -45.38
N GLN A 570 4.18 -68.39 -44.18
CA GLN A 570 3.18 -67.39 -43.90
C GLN A 570 3.46 -66.76 -42.55
N ARG A 571 3.51 -65.43 -42.51
CA ARG A 571 3.52 -64.70 -41.24
C ARG A 571 2.15 -64.84 -40.57
N SER A 572 2.08 -64.93 -39.25
CA SER A 572 0.77 -64.92 -38.56
C SER A 572 -0.10 -63.74 -39.03
N GLY A 573 -1.30 -64.04 -39.53
CA GLY A 573 -2.25 -63.08 -40.12
C GLY A 573 -1.83 -62.43 -41.45
N GLY A 574 -0.76 -62.89 -42.10
CA GLY A 574 -0.25 -62.38 -43.38
C GLY A 574 -0.58 -63.28 -44.57
N GLN A 575 -0.18 -62.87 -45.78
CA GLN A 575 -0.33 -63.66 -46.99
C GLN A 575 0.73 -64.78 -47.09
N LYS A 576 0.40 -65.87 -47.80
CA LYS A 576 1.38 -66.91 -48.16
C LYS A 576 2.45 -66.32 -49.07
N ARG A 577 3.71 -66.61 -48.79
CA ARG A 577 4.88 -66.20 -49.57
C ARG A 577 5.80 -67.39 -49.80
N THR A 578 6.63 -67.32 -50.82
CA THR A 578 7.65 -68.32 -51.12
C THR A 578 9.02 -67.65 -51.12
N LEU A 579 9.97 -68.18 -50.35
CA LEU A 579 11.37 -67.74 -50.39
C LEU A 579 12.23 -68.82 -51.04
N LYS A 580 13.30 -68.40 -51.72
CA LYS A 580 14.32 -69.29 -52.26
C LYS A 580 15.55 -69.27 -51.34
N ALA A 581 15.95 -70.44 -50.83
CA ALA A 581 17.13 -70.62 -50.00
C ALA A 581 18.11 -71.59 -50.67
N GLY A 582 19.40 -71.27 -50.66
CA GLY A 582 20.47 -72.22 -50.96
C GLY A 582 20.94 -72.84 -49.65
N LEU A 583 20.81 -74.17 -49.51
CA LEU A 583 21.17 -74.88 -48.28
C LEU A 583 22.24 -75.93 -48.58
N THR A 584 23.35 -75.90 -47.83
CA THR A 584 24.46 -76.83 -48.00
C THR A 584 24.11 -78.20 -47.44
N VAL A 585 24.27 -79.23 -48.25
CA VAL A 585 24.01 -80.61 -47.85
C VAL A 585 25.17 -81.14 -47.00
N LYS A 586 24.90 -81.43 -45.72
CA LYS A 586 25.82 -82.13 -44.82
C LYS A 586 25.73 -83.65 -45.00
N PRO A 587 26.81 -84.38 -44.69
CA PRO A 587 26.86 -85.84 -44.79
C PRO A 587 25.71 -86.56 -44.10
#